data_AF-A0A948NJ18-F1
#
_entry.id   AF-A0A948NJ18-F1
#
_cell.length_a   1.000
_cell.length_b   1.000
_cell.length_c   1.000
_cell.angle_alpha   90.00
_cell.angle_beta   90.00
_cell.angle_gamma   90.00
#
_symmetry.space_group_name_H-M   'P 1'
#
loop_
_entity.id
_entity.type
_entity.pdbx_description
1 polymer ?
#
loop_
_entity_poly.entity_id
_entity_poly.type
_entity_poly.pdbx_seq_one_letter_code
_entity_poly.pdbx_strand_id
1 'polypeptide(L)'
;MKWILTALVAVALLIAGFFALNSYIYNEKQVDTATDYKNAEYIIEGQRVKLQDGIAETQSAPGSASKSVTRYFGNEISADLDNDGREDVVFVLTQEGRGSGTFYYVVAALNTEEGYVGSEAYVLGDRIAPQSTELSQNPGHQNVIVVNYMDRAPGEPMTAQPSVGRSVWLKLDPVALQFGVVEQNFEGEADPNRMSLTMKTWEWVRAEYNDGTVVTPNRDVFTLTFKNDGTFGAATDCNGVGGKYTATESTIRFSEMVSTLMYCEGSQEADFRKILENTGEYLFTSKGELVLNLKFDSGSVYFR
;
A
#
# COMPACT_ATOMS: atom_id res chain seq x y z
N MET A 1 -44.16 7.28 -51.64
CA MET A 1 -44.02 8.59 -50.94
C MET A 1 -44.34 8.51 -49.45
N LYS A 2 -45.52 8.01 -49.03
CA LYS A 2 -45.87 7.90 -47.59
C LYS A 2 -44.89 7.05 -46.76
N TRP A 3 -44.41 5.93 -47.30
CA TRP A 3 -43.48 5.03 -46.60
C TRP A 3 -42.06 5.63 -46.38
N ILE A 4 -41.63 6.51 -47.28
CA ILE A 4 -40.36 7.24 -47.17
C ILE A 4 -40.47 8.29 -46.06
N LEU A 5 -41.61 8.98 -45.98
CA LEU A 5 -41.86 9.99 -44.95
C LEU A 5 -41.91 9.34 -43.54
N THR A 6 -42.56 8.18 -43.41
CA THR A 6 -42.61 7.45 -42.14
C THR A 6 -41.24 6.91 -41.72
N ALA A 7 -40.43 6.44 -42.68
CA ALA A 7 -39.07 5.99 -42.40
C ALA A 7 -38.16 7.14 -41.93
N LEU A 8 -38.26 8.31 -42.56
CA LEU A 8 -37.50 9.50 -42.16
C LEU A 8 -37.87 9.99 -40.75
N VAL A 9 -39.16 9.97 -40.39
CA VAL A 9 -39.61 10.35 -39.04
C VAL A 9 -39.11 9.35 -38.00
N ALA A 10 -39.15 8.05 -38.29
CA ALA A 10 -38.64 7.02 -37.38
C ALA A 10 -37.13 7.16 -37.15
N VAL A 11 -36.35 7.42 -38.20
CA VAL A 11 -34.90 7.67 -38.09
C VAL A 11 -34.61 8.94 -37.29
N ALA A 12 -35.36 10.03 -37.51
CA ALA A 12 -35.19 11.26 -36.75
C ALA A 12 -35.49 11.07 -35.25
N LEU A 13 -36.51 10.29 -34.90
CA LEU A 13 -36.83 9.96 -33.50
C LEU A 13 -35.77 9.07 -32.86
N LEU A 14 -35.21 8.11 -33.60
CA LEU A 14 -34.10 7.27 -33.11
C LEU A 14 -32.83 8.08 -32.88
N ILE A 15 -32.51 9.02 -33.78
CA ILE A 15 -31.37 9.92 -33.63
C ILE A 15 -31.59 10.85 -32.42
N ALA A 16 -32.77 11.47 -32.30
CA ALA A 16 -33.09 12.31 -31.16
C ALA A 16 -33.08 11.54 -29.82
N GLY A 17 -33.60 10.31 -29.82
CA GLY A 17 -33.55 9.41 -28.67
C GLY A 17 -32.13 8.98 -28.32
N PHE A 18 -31.28 8.70 -29.32
CA PHE A 18 -29.86 8.41 -29.11
C PHE A 18 -29.12 9.62 -28.53
N PHE A 19 -29.34 10.83 -29.04
CA PHE A 19 -28.74 12.05 -28.48
C PHE A 19 -29.25 12.36 -27.08
N ALA A 20 -30.54 12.16 -26.81
CA ALA A 20 -31.11 12.36 -25.47
C ALA A 20 -30.58 11.33 -24.46
N LEU A 21 -30.49 10.06 -24.84
CA LEU A 21 -29.93 9.00 -24.00
C LEU A 21 -28.42 9.20 -23.79
N ASN A 22 -27.69 9.54 -24.85
CA ASN A 22 -26.27 9.83 -24.77
C ASN A 22 -26.00 11.08 -23.91
N SER A 23 -26.82 12.13 -24.04
CA SER A 23 -26.75 13.33 -23.19
C SER A 23 -27.11 13.03 -21.73
N TYR A 24 -28.06 12.14 -21.47
CA TYR A 24 -28.42 11.70 -20.12
C TYR A 24 -27.26 10.93 -19.48
N ILE A 25 -26.67 9.97 -20.19
CA ILE A 25 -25.48 9.22 -19.76
C ILE A 25 -24.27 10.16 -19.59
N TYR A 26 -24.13 11.18 -20.45
CA TYR A 26 -23.07 12.19 -20.34
C TYR A 26 -23.21 13.05 -19.08
N ASN A 27 -24.43 13.49 -18.75
CA ASN A 27 -24.70 14.30 -17.56
C ASN A 27 -24.61 13.49 -16.26
N GLU A 28 -24.95 12.21 -16.28
CA GLU A 28 -24.77 11.31 -15.12
C GLU A 28 -23.28 11.01 -14.85
N LYS A 29 -22.43 11.16 -15.88
CA LYS A 29 -20.97 11.00 -15.84
C LYS A 29 -20.19 12.31 -15.71
N GLN A 30 -20.83 13.49 -15.74
CA GLN A 30 -20.12 14.71 -15.37
C GLN A 30 -19.84 14.66 -13.88
N VAL A 31 -18.57 14.44 -13.55
CA VAL A 31 -18.10 14.55 -12.18
C VAL A 31 -18.17 16.03 -11.82
N ASP A 32 -18.91 16.36 -10.77
CA ASP A 32 -19.03 17.74 -10.27
C ASP A 32 -17.65 18.16 -9.77
N THR A 33 -16.98 19.02 -10.54
CA THR A 33 -15.62 19.48 -10.21
C THR A 33 -15.69 20.66 -9.23
N ALA A 34 -14.72 20.72 -8.32
CA ALA A 34 -14.61 21.81 -7.37
C ALA A 34 -13.28 22.56 -7.53
N THR A 35 -13.27 23.87 -7.27
CA THR A 35 -12.02 24.65 -7.31
C THR A 35 -11.07 24.35 -6.14
N ASP A 36 -11.59 23.71 -5.08
CA ASP A 36 -10.84 23.29 -3.89
C ASP A 36 -11.32 21.89 -3.50
N TYR A 37 -10.40 21.00 -3.13
CA TYR A 37 -10.71 19.63 -2.73
C TYR A 37 -11.63 19.57 -1.50
N LYS A 38 -11.62 20.58 -0.62
CA LYS A 38 -12.55 20.69 0.52
C LYS A 38 -13.98 21.07 0.12
N ASN A 39 -14.22 21.32 -1.16
CA ASN A 39 -15.52 21.64 -1.76
C ASN A 39 -15.99 20.59 -2.79
N ALA A 40 -15.20 19.53 -2.99
CA ALA A 40 -15.53 18.46 -3.93
C ALA A 40 -16.63 17.53 -3.39
N GLU A 41 -17.25 16.79 -4.32
CA GLU A 41 -18.15 15.68 -4.01
C GLU A 41 -17.38 14.37 -3.90
N TYR A 42 -17.64 13.62 -2.83
CA TYR A 42 -17.04 12.31 -2.55
C TYR A 42 -18.12 11.24 -2.42
N ILE A 43 -17.78 9.99 -2.66
CA ILE A 43 -18.68 8.86 -2.42
C ILE A 43 -18.30 8.21 -1.08
N ILE A 44 -19.19 8.26 -0.09
CA ILE A 44 -18.98 7.68 1.24
C ILE A 44 -20.06 6.62 1.46
N GLU A 45 -19.65 5.35 1.59
CA GLU A 45 -20.57 4.21 1.72
C GLU A 45 -21.67 4.17 0.63
N GLY A 46 -21.30 4.52 -0.61
CA GLY A 46 -22.22 4.59 -1.75
C GLY A 46 -23.10 5.84 -1.81
N GLN A 47 -22.99 6.76 -0.84
CA GLN A 47 -23.71 8.04 -0.87
C GLN A 47 -22.81 9.17 -1.35
N ARG A 48 -23.33 10.01 -2.25
CA ARG A 48 -22.67 11.25 -2.68
C ARG A 48 -22.73 12.30 -1.57
N VAL A 49 -21.58 12.84 -1.20
CA VAL A 49 -21.41 13.83 -0.14
C VAL A 49 -20.59 14.99 -0.69
N LYS A 50 -21.27 16.10 -1.00
CA LYS A 50 -20.62 17.34 -1.41
C LYS A 50 -20.22 18.16 -0.19
N LEU A 51 -18.92 18.36 -0.02
CA LEU A 51 -18.39 19.19 1.06
C LEU A 51 -18.57 20.67 0.73
N GLN A 52 -18.68 21.48 1.78
CA GLN A 52 -18.63 22.94 1.75
C GLN A 52 -17.66 23.38 2.85
N ASP A 53 -16.52 23.93 2.45
CA ASP A 53 -15.39 24.28 3.30
C ASP A 53 -14.99 23.13 4.25
N GLY A 54 -14.99 21.90 3.70
CA GLY A 54 -14.62 20.68 4.41
C GLY A 54 -15.71 20.11 5.30
N ILE A 55 -16.97 20.55 5.19
CA ILE A 55 -18.09 20.06 6.02
C ILE A 55 -19.28 19.70 5.14
N ALA A 56 -19.98 18.61 5.45
CA ALA A 56 -21.28 18.31 4.87
C ALA A 56 -22.23 17.74 5.92
N GLU A 57 -23.51 18.08 5.82
CA GLU A 57 -24.59 17.45 6.59
C GLU A 57 -25.52 16.68 5.66
N THR A 58 -25.71 15.38 5.91
CA THR A 58 -26.60 14.52 5.14
C THR A 58 -27.64 13.88 6.05
N GLN A 59 -28.83 13.58 5.54
CA GLN A 59 -29.82 12.81 6.31
C GLN A 59 -29.36 11.35 6.39
N SER A 60 -29.38 10.76 7.58
CA SER A 60 -28.91 9.37 7.76
C SER A 60 -29.80 8.32 7.05
N ALA A 61 -31.02 8.71 6.66
CA ALA A 61 -31.93 7.97 5.78
C ALA A 61 -32.96 8.95 5.19
N PRO A 62 -33.62 8.64 4.06
CA PRO A 62 -34.65 9.51 3.48
C PRO A 62 -35.76 9.82 4.50
N GLY A 63 -35.93 11.11 4.83
CA GLY A 63 -36.95 11.56 5.79
C GLY A 63 -36.56 11.40 7.27
N SER A 64 -35.31 11.04 7.56
CA SER A 64 -34.80 10.97 8.94
C SER A 64 -34.58 12.38 9.52
N ALA A 65 -34.93 12.55 10.80
CA ALA A 65 -34.52 13.73 11.58
C ALA A 65 -33.05 13.65 12.04
N SER A 66 -32.45 12.46 12.00
CA SER A 66 -31.03 12.26 12.30
C SER A 66 -30.19 12.66 11.09
N LYS A 67 -29.15 13.44 11.35
CA LYS A 67 -28.18 13.87 10.35
C LYS A 67 -26.84 13.22 10.63
N SER A 68 -26.18 12.77 9.58
CA SER A 68 -24.75 12.49 9.58
C SER A 68 -23.98 13.76 9.22
N VAL A 69 -22.88 14.01 9.92
CA VAL A 69 -21.98 15.13 9.65
C VAL A 69 -20.67 14.55 9.18
N THR A 70 -20.31 14.84 7.93
CA THR A 70 -18.99 14.53 7.37
C THR A 70 -18.09 15.75 7.50
N ARG A 71 -16.84 15.57 7.96
CA ARG A 71 -15.90 16.65 8.20
C ARG A 71 -14.49 16.30 7.72
N TYR A 72 -13.82 17.29 7.16
CA TYR A 72 -12.37 17.28 6.93
C TYR A 72 -11.63 17.10 8.25
N PHE A 73 -10.90 16.00 8.36
CA PHE A 73 -10.05 15.72 9.52
C PHE A 73 -8.64 16.26 9.34
N GLY A 74 -8.11 16.21 8.11
CA GLY A 74 -6.72 16.52 7.80
C GLY A 74 -5.92 15.26 7.54
N ASN A 75 -4.65 15.25 7.98
CA ASN A 75 -3.70 14.17 7.70
C ASN A 75 -3.47 14.01 6.19
N GLU A 76 -3.35 15.15 5.51
CA GLU A 76 -3.26 15.26 4.07
C GLU A 76 -1.84 15.10 3.53
N ILE A 77 -1.75 14.59 2.30
CA ILE A 77 -0.55 14.65 1.47
C ILE A 77 -0.92 15.13 0.06
N SER A 78 0.04 15.79 -0.58
CA SER A 78 -0.02 16.10 -2.00
C SER A 78 0.90 15.17 -2.78
N ALA A 79 0.40 14.57 -3.85
CA ALA A 79 1.17 13.71 -4.75
C ALA A 79 0.45 13.61 -6.09
N ASP A 80 1.19 13.43 -7.18
CA ASP A 80 0.63 13.12 -8.50
C ASP A 80 0.25 11.63 -8.55
N LEU A 81 -1.03 11.31 -8.37
CA LEU A 81 -1.53 9.94 -8.22
C LEU A 81 -1.75 9.27 -9.57
N ASP A 82 -2.12 10.04 -10.60
CA ASP A 82 -2.44 9.55 -11.94
C ASP A 82 -1.34 9.78 -12.99
N ASN A 83 -0.24 10.44 -12.60
CA ASN A 83 0.93 10.78 -13.42
C ASN A 83 0.63 11.78 -14.55
N ASP A 84 -0.33 12.68 -14.34
CA ASP A 84 -0.65 13.75 -15.29
C ASP A 84 0.21 15.01 -15.11
N GLY A 85 1.06 15.04 -14.07
CA GLY A 85 1.94 16.14 -13.73
C GLY A 85 1.32 17.21 -12.82
N ARG A 86 0.07 17.04 -12.37
CA ARG A 86 -0.59 17.87 -11.36
C ARG A 86 -0.57 17.16 -10.01
N GLU A 87 -0.44 17.93 -8.94
CA GLU A 87 -0.55 17.36 -7.60
C GLU A 87 -2.03 17.17 -7.24
N ASP A 88 -2.35 15.94 -6.85
CA ASP A 88 -3.61 15.55 -6.22
C ASP A 88 -3.48 15.59 -4.70
N VAL A 89 -4.60 15.44 -4.00
CA VAL A 89 -4.62 15.47 -2.54
C VAL A 89 -5.28 14.21 -1.99
N VAL A 90 -4.61 13.55 -1.03
CA VAL A 90 -5.19 12.46 -0.24
C VAL A 90 -5.32 12.92 1.19
N PHE A 91 -6.47 12.70 1.83
CA PHE A 91 -6.72 13.16 3.19
C PHE A 91 -7.78 12.30 3.89
N VAL A 92 -7.96 12.55 5.20
CA VAL A 92 -8.92 11.83 6.03
C VAL A 92 -10.19 12.65 6.24
N LEU A 93 -11.33 11.98 6.14
CA LEU A 93 -12.64 12.46 6.54
C LEU A 93 -13.10 11.74 7.81
N THR A 94 -13.82 12.45 8.67
CA THR A 94 -14.64 11.84 9.72
C THR A 94 -16.11 11.91 9.36
N GLN A 95 -16.88 10.94 9.82
CA GLN A 95 -18.35 11.00 9.80
C GLN A 95 -18.93 10.64 11.16
N GLU A 96 -19.81 11.50 11.65
CA GLU A 96 -20.53 11.36 12.91
C GLU A 96 -22.04 11.29 12.65
N GLY A 97 -22.82 10.79 13.61
CA GLY A 97 -24.30 10.80 13.55
C GLY A 97 -24.95 9.48 13.10
N ARG A 98 -24.15 8.50 12.65
CA ARG A 98 -24.60 7.11 12.43
C ARG A 98 -24.36 6.31 13.72
N GLY A 99 -25.26 6.43 14.70
CA GLY A 99 -25.11 5.81 16.03
C GLY A 99 -24.30 6.68 17.02
N SER A 100 -23.43 6.06 17.82
CA SER A 100 -22.61 6.76 18.84
C SER A 100 -21.11 6.81 18.52
N GLY A 101 -20.71 6.41 17.30
CA GLY A 101 -19.32 6.34 16.86
C GLY A 101 -18.91 7.49 15.94
N THR A 102 -17.60 7.63 15.74
CA THR A 102 -16.98 8.51 14.74
C THR A 102 -16.23 7.61 13.78
N PHE A 103 -16.66 7.57 12.53
CA PHE A 103 -16.03 6.76 11.49
C PHE A 103 -14.97 7.57 10.75
N TYR A 104 -13.88 6.93 10.36
CA TYR A 104 -12.77 7.55 9.65
C TYR A 104 -12.64 6.93 8.27
N TYR A 105 -12.41 7.79 7.28
CA TYR A 105 -12.30 7.41 5.87
C TYR A 105 -11.13 8.10 5.20
N VAL A 106 -10.49 7.45 4.24
CA VAL A 106 -9.48 8.04 3.35
C VAL A 106 -10.14 8.34 2.02
N VAL A 107 -9.91 9.54 1.50
CA VAL A 107 -10.36 9.97 0.17
C VAL A 107 -9.20 10.58 -0.60
N ALA A 108 -9.27 10.50 -1.93
CA ALA A 108 -8.42 11.26 -2.84
C ALA A 108 -9.27 12.32 -3.56
N ALA A 109 -8.63 13.44 -3.89
CA ALA A 109 -9.16 14.47 -4.76
C ALA A 109 -8.19 14.65 -5.93
N LEU A 110 -8.57 14.15 -7.10
CA LEU A 110 -7.77 14.30 -8.32
C LEU A 110 -7.89 15.72 -8.86
N ASN A 111 -6.77 16.37 -9.12
CA ASN A 111 -6.68 17.73 -9.62
C ASN A 111 -6.67 17.72 -11.16
N THR A 112 -7.85 17.86 -11.75
CA THR A 112 -7.99 17.89 -13.21
C THR A 112 -7.94 19.33 -13.75
N GLU A 113 -7.87 19.49 -15.08
CA GLU A 113 -7.97 20.82 -15.72
C GLU A 113 -9.29 21.54 -15.42
N GLU A 114 -10.35 20.78 -15.14
CA GLU A 114 -11.68 21.31 -14.84
C GLU A 114 -11.91 21.50 -13.33
N GLY A 115 -10.94 21.15 -12.49
CA GLY A 115 -10.99 21.23 -11.03
C GLY A 115 -10.84 19.86 -10.34
N TYR A 116 -11.04 19.86 -9.03
CA TYR A 116 -10.93 18.67 -8.19
C TYR A 116 -12.11 17.73 -8.34
N VAL A 117 -11.79 16.45 -8.49
CA VAL A 117 -12.71 15.32 -8.58
C VAL A 117 -12.47 14.40 -7.38
N GLY A 118 -13.49 14.24 -6.53
CA GLY A 118 -13.39 13.41 -5.32
C GLY A 118 -13.58 11.92 -5.60
N SER A 119 -12.85 11.09 -4.84
CA SER A 119 -12.92 9.63 -4.92
C SER A 119 -14.06 9.04 -4.10
N GLU A 120 -14.28 7.74 -4.29
CA GLU A 120 -14.91 6.90 -3.29
C GLU A 120 -13.98 6.73 -2.07
N ALA A 121 -14.59 6.73 -0.90
CA ALA A 121 -13.90 6.71 0.38
C ALA A 121 -13.58 5.28 0.81
N TYR A 122 -12.32 5.05 1.19
CA TYR A 122 -11.90 3.81 1.85
C TYR A 122 -12.14 3.91 3.36
N VAL A 123 -12.81 2.94 3.95
CA VAL A 123 -13.12 2.93 5.39
C VAL A 123 -11.90 2.50 6.20
N LEU A 124 -11.43 3.34 7.11
CA LEU A 124 -10.37 2.98 8.07
C LEU A 124 -10.93 2.27 9.31
N GLY A 125 -12.04 2.77 9.87
CA GLY A 125 -12.67 2.18 11.04
C GLY A 125 -13.48 3.14 11.91
N ASP A 126 -13.99 2.65 13.04
CA ASP A 126 -14.75 3.40 14.05
C ASP A 126 -13.85 3.76 15.24
N ARG A 127 -13.79 5.05 15.62
CA ARG A 127 -13.05 5.57 16.78
C ARG A 127 -11.61 5.05 16.86
N ILE A 128 -10.93 5.11 15.73
CA ILE A 128 -9.47 4.91 15.60
C ILE A 128 -8.74 6.21 15.96
N ALA A 129 -7.40 6.15 16.05
CA ALA A 129 -6.56 7.34 16.16
C ALA A 129 -5.62 7.45 14.94
N PRO A 130 -5.96 8.27 13.92
CA PRO A 130 -5.06 8.52 12.79
C PRO A 130 -3.69 9.05 13.25
N GLN A 131 -2.62 8.61 12.59
CA GLN A 131 -1.24 9.00 12.92
C GLN A 131 -0.58 9.79 11.77
N SER A 132 -0.37 9.14 10.62
CA SER A 132 0.22 9.76 9.43
C SER A 132 -0.39 9.21 8.14
N THR A 133 -0.36 10.04 7.10
CA THR A 133 -0.56 9.62 5.70
C THR A 133 0.73 9.95 4.96
N GLU A 134 1.26 9.03 4.19
CA GLU A 134 2.53 9.22 3.47
C GLU A 134 2.58 8.39 2.19
N LEU A 135 3.51 8.71 1.30
CA LEU A 135 3.83 7.83 0.18
C LEU A 135 4.67 6.65 0.67
N SER A 136 4.37 5.47 0.11
CA SER A 136 5.14 4.27 0.38
C SER A 136 6.61 4.44 0.01
N GLN A 137 7.50 4.06 0.92
CA GLN A 137 8.95 4.08 0.71
C GLN A 137 9.46 2.86 -0.06
N ASN A 138 8.61 1.86 -0.33
CA ASN A 138 8.97 0.71 -1.16
C ASN A 138 9.22 1.15 -2.62
N PRO A 139 10.41 0.93 -3.20
CA PRO A 139 10.72 1.32 -4.58
C PRO A 139 9.83 0.66 -5.65
N GLY A 140 9.21 -0.48 -5.34
CA GLY A 140 8.24 -1.14 -6.22
C GLY A 140 6.86 -0.50 -6.19
N HIS A 141 6.58 0.33 -5.20
CA HIS A 141 5.30 1.00 -5.05
C HIS A 141 5.31 2.34 -5.79
N GLN A 142 4.52 2.43 -6.86
CA GLN A 142 4.25 3.70 -7.56
C GLN A 142 2.90 4.24 -7.09
N ASN A 143 2.92 5.46 -6.53
CA ASN A 143 1.75 6.20 -6.04
C ASN A 143 0.90 5.41 -5.03
N VAL A 144 1.55 4.60 -4.19
CA VAL A 144 0.87 3.88 -3.10
C VAL A 144 0.92 4.74 -1.85
N ILE A 145 -0.26 5.00 -1.29
CA ILE A 145 -0.48 5.76 -0.07
C ILE A 145 -0.45 4.80 1.12
N VAL A 146 0.27 5.16 2.16
CA VAL A 146 0.29 4.45 3.44
C VAL A 146 -0.45 5.30 4.46
N VAL A 147 -1.47 4.74 5.07
CA VAL A 147 -2.23 5.39 6.14
C VAL A 147 -2.00 4.63 7.43
N ASN A 148 -1.29 5.28 8.35
CA ASN A 148 -0.96 4.76 9.66
C ASN A 148 -1.98 5.27 10.69
N TYR A 149 -2.51 4.37 11.50
CA TYR A 149 -3.48 4.67 12.55
C TYR A 149 -3.33 3.71 13.71
N MET A 150 -3.88 4.05 14.87
CA MET A 150 -4.02 3.12 15.99
C MET A 150 -5.45 2.62 16.08
N ASP A 151 -5.59 1.32 16.33
CA ASP A 151 -6.85 0.66 16.61
C ASP A 151 -6.81 -0.02 17.99
N ARG A 152 -7.94 -0.51 18.47
CA ARG A 152 -8.07 -1.28 19.70
C ARG A 152 -7.54 -2.70 19.52
N ALA A 153 -7.09 -3.31 20.63
CA ALA A 153 -6.76 -4.72 20.62
C ALA A 153 -8.04 -5.58 20.47
N PRO A 154 -7.95 -6.79 19.89
CA PRO A 154 -9.10 -7.66 19.74
C PRO A 154 -9.81 -7.91 21.08
N GLY A 155 -11.11 -7.62 21.14
CA GLY A 155 -11.95 -7.83 22.32
C GLY A 155 -11.96 -6.67 23.33
N GLU A 156 -11.20 -5.59 23.11
CA GLU A 156 -11.30 -4.40 23.94
C GLU A 156 -12.63 -3.65 23.71
N PRO A 157 -13.21 -3.04 24.77
CA PRO A 157 -14.43 -2.26 24.62
C PRO A 157 -14.19 -1.00 23.80
N MET A 158 -15.24 -0.48 23.16
CA MET A 158 -15.15 0.75 22.36
C MET A 158 -14.84 2.03 23.18
N THR A 159 -14.83 1.93 24.51
CA THR A 159 -14.37 2.98 25.43
C THR A 159 -12.87 2.94 25.68
N ALA A 160 -12.19 1.85 25.32
CA ALA A 160 -10.74 1.75 25.39
C ALA A 160 -10.09 2.67 24.35
N GLN A 161 -8.97 3.25 24.74
CA GLN A 161 -8.17 4.06 23.84
C GLN A 161 -7.44 3.16 22.83
N PRO A 162 -7.48 3.46 21.53
CA PRO A 162 -6.70 2.74 20.53
C PRO A 162 -5.20 2.70 20.89
N SER A 163 -4.57 1.53 20.78
CA SER A 163 -3.18 1.30 21.20
C SER A 163 -2.39 0.40 20.23
N VAL A 164 -3.06 -0.33 19.34
CA VAL A 164 -2.44 -1.24 18.39
C VAL A 164 -2.19 -0.49 17.08
N GLY A 165 -0.92 -0.33 16.73
CA GLY A 165 -0.54 0.25 15.43
C GLY A 165 -1.05 -0.58 14.26
N ARG A 166 -1.67 0.09 13.30
CA ARG A 166 -2.18 -0.45 12.05
C ARG A 166 -1.75 0.45 10.91
N SER A 167 -1.60 -0.17 9.74
CA SER A 167 -1.24 0.52 8.52
C SER A 167 -2.03 -0.11 7.38
N VAL A 168 -2.49 0.69 6.44
CA VAL A 168 -3.08 0.22 5.19
C VAL A 168 -2.37 0.88 4.01
N TRP A 169 -2.08 0.09 2.98
CA TRP A 169 -1.49 0.54 1.74
C TRP A 169 -2.59 0.61 0.69
N LEU A 170 -2.79 1.79 0.11
CA LEU A 170 -3.88 2.09 -0.79
C LEU A 170 -3.31 2.59 -2.11
N LYS A 171 -3.81 2.05 -3.22
CA LYS A 171 -3.54 2.57 -4.56
C LYS A 171 -4.84 3.02 -5.19
N LEU A 172 -4.86 4.26 -5.67
CA LEU A 172 -6.03 4.80 -6.36
C LEU A 172 -6.07 4.26 -7.80
N ASP A 173 -7.23 3.76 -8.23
CA ASP A 173 -7.57 3.64 -9.65
C ASP A 173 -8.14 4.99 -10.11
N PRO A 174 -7.42 5.75 -10.96
CA PRO A 174 -7.84 7.10 -11.34
C PRO A 174 -9.04 7.11 -12.29
N VAL A 175 -9.39 5.98 -12.90
CA VAL A 175 -10.55 5.86 -13.80
C VAL A 175 -11.81 5.53 -12.98
N ALA A 176 -11.70 4.57 -12.07
CA ALA A 176 -12.82 4.19 -11.20
C ALA A 176 -13.00 5.13 -10.00
N LEU A 177 -11.98 5.92 -9.67
CA LEU A 177 -11.90 6.77 -8.48
C LEU A 177 -12.09 5.98 -7.18
N GLN A 178 -11.52 4.79 -7.13
CA GLN A 178 -11.62 3.86 -5.99
C GLN A 178 -10.23 3.44 -5.53
N PHE A 179 -10.07 3.26 -4.22
CA PHE A 179 -8.85 2.68 -3.67
C PHE A 179 -8.90 1.15 -3.71
N GLY A 180 -7.84 0.54 -4.22
CA GLY A 180 -7.49 -0.85 -3.98
C GLY A 180 -6.51 -0.98 -2.82
N VAL A 181 -6.71 -2.00 -1.97
CA VAL A 181 -5.72 -2.36 -0.94
C VAL A 181 -4.54 -3.06 -1.62
N VAL A 182 -3.33 -2.56 -1.36
CA VAL A 182 -2.09 -3.22 -1.75
C VAL A 182 -1.71 -4.18 -0.63
N GLU A 183 -2.06 -5.45 -0.83
CA GLU A 183 -1.68 -6.53 0.08
C GLU A 183 -0.15 -6.63 0.14
N GLN A 184 0.39 -6.68 1.36
CA GLN A 184 1.82 -6.84 1.55
C GLN A 184 2.24 -8.30 1.52
N ASN A 185 3.46 -8.55 1.02
CA ASN A 185 4.08 -9.88 1.06
C ASN A 185 3.27 -10.94 0.29
N PHE A 186 2.54 -10.49 -0.75
CA PHE A 186 1.76 -11.37 -1.59
C PHE A 186 2.67 -12.11 -2.58
N GLU A 187 2.39 -13.38 -2.84
CA GLU A 187 3.10 -14.14 -3.88
C GLU A 187 2.80 -13.54 -5.25
N GLY A 188 3.78 -12.88 -5.86
CA GLY A 188 3.65 -12.21 -7.16
C GLY A 188 3.91 -10.70 -7.14
N GLU A 189 4.16 -10.11 -5.97
CA GLU A 189 4.49 -8.69 -5.80
C GLU A 189 5.84 -8.31 -6.46
N ALA A 190 6.77 -9.26 -6.52
CA ALA A 190 8.06 -9.10 -7.18
C ALA A 190 8.19 -10.01 -8.40
N ASP A 191 8.94 -9.53 -9.40
CA ASP A 191 9.42 -10.34 -10.53
C ASP A 191 10.85 -10.82 -10.21
N PRO A 192 11.07 -12.12 -9.88
CA PRO A 192 12.38 -12.66 -9.58
C PRO A 192 13.41 -12.41 -10.68
N ASN A 193 12.99 -12.26 -11.95
CA ASN A 193 13.89 -12.02 -13.08
C ASN A 193 14.47 -10.60 -13.10
N ARG A 194 13.88 -9.67 -12.33
CA ARG A 194 14.34 -8.28 -12.22
C ARG A 194 15.09 -8.02 -10.92
N MET A 195 15.18 -9.01 -10.05
CA MET A 195 15.86 -8.90 -8.76
C MET A 195 17.36 -9.17 -8.91
N SER A 196 18.16 -8.53 -8.03
CA SER A 196 19.60 -8.74 -7.98
C SER A 196 20.12 -8.70 -6.55
N LEU A 197 21.23 -9.39 -6.29
CA LEU A 197 21.83 -9.42 -4.96
C LEU A 197 22.21 -8.02 -4.45
N THR A 198 22.57 -7.10 -5.36
CA THR A 198 23.08 -5.76 -5.05
C THR A 198 22.00 -4.68 -5.01
N MET A 199 20.72 -5.03 -5.21
CA MET A 199 19.64 -4.03 -5.33
C MET A 199 19.29 -3.32 -4.01
N LYS A 200 19.51 -3.98 -2.87
CA LYS A 200 19.20 -3.46 -1.53
C LYS A 200 20.05 -4.15 -0.47
N THR A 201 19.90 -3.71 0.78
CA THR A 201 20.36 -4.46 1.94
C THR A 201 19.29 -5.45 2.35
N TRP A 202 19.69 -6.69 2.59
CA TRP A 202 18.82 -7.81 2.91
C TRP A 202 18.78 -8.04 4.42
N GLU A 203 17.60 -8.14 5.01
CA GLU A 203 17.40 -8.39 6.44
C GLU A 203 17.14 -9.87 6.69
N TRP A 204 17.83 -10.48 7.66
CA TRP A 204 17.58 -11.88 8.00
C TRP A 204 16.19 -12.05 8.61
N VAL A 205 15.37 -12.95 8.06
CA VAL A 205 14.02 -13.24 8.56
C VAL A 205 14.03 -14.52 9.39
N ARG A 206 14.54 -15.61 8.82
CA ARG A 206 14.59 -16.94 9.48
C ARG A 206 15.50 -17.90 8.73
N ALA A 207 15.94 -18.95 9.42
CA ALA A 207 16.55 -20.14 8.84
C ALA A 207 15.68 -21.36 9.18
N GLU A 208 15.35 -22.17 8.18
CA GLU A 208 14.60 -23.42 8.31
C GLU A 208 15.53 -24.57 7.92
N TYR A 209 15.81 -25.46 8.88
CA TYR A 209 16.66 -26.62 8.68
C TYR A 209 15.83 -27.86 8.33
N ASN A 210 16.46 -28.82 7.65
CA ASN A 210 15.80 -30.04 7.20
C ASN A 210 15.33 -30.98 8.33
N ASP A 211 15.83 -30.80 9.56
CA ASP A 211 15.39 -31.50 10.76
C ASP A 211 14.14 -30.86 11.41
N GLY A 212 13.60 -29.80 10.80
CA GLY A 212 12.45 -29.04 11.28
C GLY A 212 12.82 -27.91 12.26
N THR A 213 14.11 -27.73 12.58
CA THR A 213 14.55 -26.62 13.42
C THR A 213 14.34 -25.30 12.68
N VAL A 214 13.74 -24.33 13.36
CA VAL A 214 13.57 -22.95 12.85
C VAL A 214 14.31 -22.00 13.77
N VAL A 215 15.18 -21.16 13.19
CA VAL A 215 15.93 -20.12 13.91
C VAL A 215 15.54 -18.76 13.35
N THR A 216 15.14 -17.85 14.24
CA THR A 216 14.84 -16.45 13.91
C THR A 216 15.82 -15.52 14.63
N PRO A 217 16.13 -14.34 14.07
CA PRO A 217 16.93 -13.36 14.77
C PRO A 217 16.22 -12.92 16.05
N ASN A 218 16.98 -12.78 17.14
CA ASN A 218 16.51 -12.28 18.43
C ASN A 218 16.44 -10.73 18.46
N ARG A 219 17.01 -10.07 17.45
CA ARG A 219 17.11 -8.62 17.27
C ARG A 219 17.10 -8.28 15.78
N ASP A 220 16.41 -7.20 15.41
CA ASP A 220 16.29 -6.74 14.03
C ASP A 220 17.53 -5.96 13.56
N VAL A 221 18.72 -6.57 13.69
CA VAL A 221 20.02 -5.95 13.37
C VAL A 221 20.86 -6.76 12.38
N PHE A 222 20.42 -7.98 12.05
CA PHE A 222 21.13 -8.87 11.14
C PHE A 222 20.85 -8.50 9.69
N THR A 223 21.86 -7.98 9.00
CA THR A 223 21.74 -7.53 7.62
C THR A 223 22.84 -8.09 6.73
N LEU A 224 22.59 -8.15 5.43
CA LEU A 224 23.50 -8.61 4.40
C LEU A 224 23.45 -7.67 3.19
N THR A 225 24.58 -7.08 2.84
CA THR A 225 24.71 -6.14 1.72
C THR A 225 25.75 -6.67 0.74
N PHE A 226 25.36 -6.79 -0.53
CA PHE A 226 26.26 -7.16 -1.63
C PHE A 226 26.69 -5.93 -2.42
N LYS A 227 27.92 -5.94 -2.92
CA LYS A 227 28.49 -4.85 -3.75
C LYS A 227 28.93 -5.37 -5.11
N ASN A 228 28.82 -4.50 -6.12
CA ASN A 228 29.18 -4.82 -7.52
C ASN A 228 30.67 -5.16 -7.72
N ASP A 229 31.54 -4.89 -6.73
CA ASP A 229 32.96 -5.26 -6.75
C ASP A 229 33.24 -6.69 -6.28
N GLY A 230 32.19 -7.49 -6.00
CA GLY A 230 32.31 -8.86 -5.53
C GLY A 230 32.59 -8.98 -4.03
N THR A 231 32.42 -7.90 -3.26
CA THR A 231 32.49 -7.93 -1.79
C THR A 231 31.11 -7.91 -1.16
N PHE A 232 30.99 -8.49 0.04
CA PHE A 232 29.80 -8.38 0.86
C PHE A 232 30.15 -7.84 2.23
N GLY A 233 29.18 -7.19 2.87
CA GLY A 233 29.21 -6.82 4.28
C GLY A 233 27.95 -7.33 4.97
N ALA A 234 28.06 -7.62 6.25
CA ALA A 234 26.94 -7.99 7.09
C ALA A 234 27.07 -7.32 8.45
N ALA A 235 25.95 -6.82 8.96
CA ALA A 235 25.84 -6.43 10.37
C ALA A 235 25.25 -7.61 11.15
N THR A 236 25.77 -7.84 12.35
CA THR A 236 25.21 -8.80 13.30
C THR A 236 24.90 -8.09 14.61
N ASP A 237 24.35 -8.81 15.58
CA ASP A 237 24.09 -8.29 16.93
C ASP A 237 25.34 -8.08 17.80
N CYS A 238 26.53 -8.38 17.27
CA CYS A 238 27.80 -8.19 17.96
C CYS A 238 28.88 -7.54 17.07
N ASN A 239 29.29 -8.20 15.99
CA ASN A 239 30.35 -7.72 15.10
C ASN A 239 29.87 -7.40 13.69
N GLY A 240 30.65 -6.59 12.98
CA GLY A 240 30.59 -6.55 11.52
C GLY A 240 31.27 -7.79 10.94
N VAL A 241 30.67 -8.37 9.91
CA VAL A 241 31.25 -9.46 9.11
C VAL A 241 31.40 -8.96 7.68
N GLY A 242 32.46 -9.34 6.99
CA GLY A 242 32.64 -9.01 5.58
C GLY A 242 33.58 -9.96 4.88
N GLY A 243 33.58 -9.92 3.56
CA GLY A 243 34.43 -10.79 2.74
C GLY A 243 34.13 -10.64 1.26
N LYS A 244 34.48 -11.68 0.49
CA LYS A 244 34.18 -11.77 -0.93
C LYS A 244 33.00 -12.71 -1.17
N TYR A 245 32.29 -12.49 -2.27
CA TYR A 245 31.32 -13.44 -2.78
C TYR A 245 31.50 -13.63 -4.28
N THR A 246 31.16 -14.82 -4.76
CA THR A 246 30.96 -15.09 -6.18
C THR A 246 29.55 -15.62 -6.40
N ALA A 247 28.90 -15.14 -7.45
CA ALA A 247 27.54 -15.56 -7.81
C ALA A 247 27.43 -15.84 -9.31
N THR A 248 26.69 -16.89 -9.66
CA THR A 248 26.17 -17.14 -11.01
C THR A 248 24.64 -17.02 -10.97
N GLU A 249 23.89 -17.49 -11.99
CA GLU A 249 22.42 -17.38 -12.01
C GLU A 249 21.72 -18.00 -10.78
N SER A 250 22.25 -19.09 -10.22
CA SER A 250 21.62 -19.80 -9.09
C SER A 250 22.59 -20.21 -7.97
N THR A 251 23.90 -20.03 -8.17
CA THR A 251 24.90 -20.43 -7.17
C THR A 251 25.54 -19.21 -6.52
N ILE A 252 25.85 -19.33 -5.23
CA ILE A 252 26.57 -18.30 -4.50
C ILE A 252 27.58 -18.94 -3.55
N ARG A 253 28.75 -18.31 -3.41
CA ARG A 253 29.79 -18.72 -2.47
C ARG A 253 30.37 -17.51 -1.77
N PHE A 254 30.47 -17.60 -0.45
CA PHE A 254 31.16 -16.62 0.39
C PHE A 254 32.59 -17.10 0.67
N SER A 255 33.55 -16.20 0.66
CA SER A 255 34.97 -16.49 0.88
C SER A 255 35.69 -15.33 1.56
N GLU A 256 36.90 -15.59 2.08
CA GLU A 256 37.74 -14.59 2.75
C GLU A 256 37.00 -13.83 3.86
N MET A 257 36.14 -14.53 4.60
CA MET A 257 35.31 -13.91 5.63
C MET A 257 36.15 -13.49 6.83
N VAL A 258 35.99 -12.23 7.21
CA VAL A 258 36.61 -11.60 8.37
C VAL A 258 35.54 -10.96 9.23
N SER A 259 35.80 -10.89 10.53
CA SER A 259 34.91 -10.24 11.48
C SER A 259 35.73 -9.43 12.49
N THR A 260 35.11 -8.40 13.07
CA THR A 260 35.69 -7.72 14.23
C THR A 260 35.71 -8.65 15.45
N LEU A 261 36.57 -8.36 16.43
CA LEU A 261 36.78 -9.22 17.60
C LEU A 261 36.17 -8.59 18.87
N MET A 262 34.86 -8.38 18.88
CA MET A 262 34.08 -8.09 20.08
C MET A 262 33.44 -9.36 20.62
N TYR A 263 33.49 -9.59 21.92
CA TYR A 263 32.75 -10.67 22.56
C TYR A 263 31.41 -10.16 23.06
N CYS A 264 30.32 -10.81 22.64
CA CYS A 264 28.97 -10.51 23.11
C CYS A 264 28.29 -11.80 23.55
N GLU A 265 27.89 -11.85 24.82
CA GLU A 265 27.11 -12.96 25.36
C GLU A 265 25.70 -12.98 24.75
N GLY A 266 25.21 -14.18 24.40
CA GLY A 266 23.88 -14.36 23.81
C GLY A 266 23.74 -13.93 22.35
N SER A 267 24.86 -13.64 21.66
CA SER A 267 24.86 -13.26 20.25
C SER A 267 24.56 -14.43 19.32
N GLN A 268 23.77 -14.17 18.26
CA GLN A 268 23.52 -15.13 17.17
C GLN A 268 24.51 -14.98 16.00
N GLU A 269 25.58 -14.20 16.15
CA GLU A 269 26.60 -13.99 15.11
C GLU A 269 27.20 -15.31 14.60
N ALA A 270 27.47 -16.27 15.49
CA ALA A 270 28.04 -17.56 15.10
C ALA A 270 27.11 -18.36 14.19
N ASP A 271 25.81 -18.36 14.48
CA ASP A 271 24.80 -19.03 13.65
C ASP A 271 24.68 -18.33 12.29
N PHE A 272 24.67 -16.99 12.30
CA PHE A 272 24.60 -16.19 11.08
C PHE A 272 25.82 -16.40 10.17
N ARG A 273 27.04 -16.43 10.72
CA ARG A 273 28.25 -16.74 9.95
C ARG A 273 28.19 -18.15 9.37
N LYS A 274 27.73 -19.13 10.15
CA LYS A 274 27.60 -20.52 9.70
C LYS A 274 26.62 -20.66 8.54
N ILE A 275 25.55 -19.87 8.51
CA ILE A 275 24.62 -19.79 7.37
C ILE A 275 25.38 -19.36 6.11
N LEU A 276 26.15 -18.27 6.17
CA LEU A 276 26.90 -17.77 5.01
C LEU A 276 27.96 -18.79 4.55
N GLU A 277 28.68 -19.42 5.47
CA GLU A 277 29.68 -20.47 5.18
C GLU A 277 29.07 -21.68 4.46
N ASN A 278 27.86 -22.06 4.85
CA ASN A 278 27.20 -23.26 4.35
C ASN A 278 26.24 -22.98 3.19
N THR A 279 26.07 -21.74 2.75
CA THR A 279 25.28 -21.44 1.56
C THR A 279 25.97 -21.94 0.29
N GLY A 280 25.19 -22.52 -0.63
CA GLY A 280 25.67 -22.94 -1.95
C GLY A 280 24.85 -22.40 -3.12
N GLU A 281 23.57 -22.12 -2.89
CA GLU A 281 22.62 -21.70 -3.89
C GLU A 281 21.80 -20.51 -3.39
N TYR A 282 21.23 -19.76 -4.31
CA TYR A 282 20.27 -18.71 -3.98
C TYR A 282 19.16 -18.62 -5.03
N LEU A 283 18.04 -18.07 -4.61
CA LEU A 283 16.94 -17.68 -5.49
C LEU A 283 16.24 -16.45 -4.94
N PHE A 284 15.46 -15.80 -5.80
CA PHE A 284 14.55 -14.75 -5.40
C PHE A 284 13.11 -15.25 -5.44
N THR A 285 12.31 -14.86 -4.47
CA THR A 285 10.89 -15.21 -4.43
C THR A 285 10.04 -14.12 -5.06
N SER A 286 8.83 -14.48 -5.47
CA SER A 286 7.83 -13.52 -5.94
C SER A 286 7.28 -12.61 -4.82
N LYS A 287 7.75 -12.77 -3.57
CA LYS A 287 7.51 -11.86 -2.45
C LYS A 287 8.61 -10.81 -2.29
N GLY A 288 9.64 -10.82 -3.14
CA GLY A 288 10.76 -9.90 -3.03
C GLY A 288 11.82 -10.32 -2.00
N GLU A 289 11.84 -11.60 -1.61
CA GLU A 289 12.82 -12.18 -0.68
C GLU A 289 14.04 -12.74 -1.44
N LEU A 290 15.19 -12.74 -0.77
CA LEU A 290 16.36 -13.52 -1.11
C LEU A 290 16.34 -14.80 -0.26
N VAL A 291 16.40 -15.95 -0.91
CA VAL A 291 16.54 -17.24 -0.23
C VAL A 291 17.93 -17.79 -0.51
N LEU A 292 18.66 -18.08 0.56
CA LEU A 292 19.95 -18.77 0.51
C LEU A 292 19.72 -20.25 0.88
N ASN A 293 19.98 -21.14 -0.07
CA ASN A 293 19.90 -22.58 0.17
C ASN A 293 21.25 -23.09 0.67
N LEU A 294 21.20 -23.80 1.79
CA LEU A 294 22.36 -24.40 2.42
C LEU A 294 22.77 -25.67 1.67
N LYS A 295 24.09 -25.89 1.59
CA LYS A 295 24.70 -27.07 0.98
C LYS A 295 24.09 -28.36 1.54
N PHE A 296 24.07 -29.40 0.70
CA PHE A 296 23.54 -30.73 1.05
C PHE A 296 22.06 -30.73 1.46
N ASP A 297 21.28 -29.79 0.93
CA ASP A 297 19.85 -29.63 1.23
C ASP A 297 19.58 -29.58 2.75
N SER A 298 20.50 -28.94 3.49
CA SER A 298 20.45 -28.88 4.95
C SER A 298 19.47 -27.84 5.48
N GLY A 299 18.96 -26.96 4.61
CA GLY A 299 17.97 -25.95 4.95
C GLY A 299 17.96 -24.77 3.99
N SER A 300 17.08 -23.82 4.28
CA SER A 300 16.92 -22.57 3.54
C SER A 300 16.89 -21.39 4.51
N VAL A 301 17.49 -20.28 4.11
CA VAL A 301 17.53 -19.04 4.90
C VAL A 301 16.90 -17.92 4.11
N TYR A 302 15.96 -17.24 4.74
CA TYR A 302 15.12 -16.23 4.13
C TYR A 302 15.57 -14.85 4.56
N PHE A 303 15.69 -13.96 3.58
CA PHE A 303 15.97 -12.54 3.78
C PHE A 303 14.95 -11.69 3.04
N ARG A 304 14.61 -10.53 3.58
CA ARG A 304 13.70 -9.56 2.94
C ARG A 304 14.39 -8.24 2.62
#